data_AF-A0A7J4JBE5-F1
#
_entry.id   AF-A0A7J4JBE5-F1
#
_cell.length_a   1.000
_cell.length_b   1.000
_cell.length_c   1.000
_cell.angle_alpha   90.00
_cell.angle_beta   90.00
_cell.angle_gamma   90.00
#
_symmetry.space_group_name_H-M   'P 1'
#
loop_
_entity.id
_entity.type
_entity.pdbx_description
1 polymer ?
#
loop_
_entity_poly.entity_id
_entity_poly.type
_entity_poly.pdbx_seq_one_letter_code
_entity_poly.pdbx_strand_id
1 'polypeptide(L)'
;MAEDILEIIQEEMQQYRSKYEYLNNFYLNLPDGLYRSMHVVFKKTEEQMEFSPAEKKQHGHSDLYCNQKRKEFFQTIDDILLEEGIALKDIQELQKLNTTMEGLEKFYDRVFPIYVKLREKGYNRYDLNK
;
A
#
# COMPACT_ATOMS: atom_id res chain seq x y z
N MET A 1 -16.03 -6.18 -15.50
CA MET A 1 -15.62 -7.45 -14.85
C MET A 1 -15.20 -7.09 -13.44
N ALA A 2 -16.16 -7.02 -12.52
CA ALA A 2 -15.96 -6.65 -11.11
C ALA A 2 -16.38 -7.79 -10.16
N GLU A 3 -16.70 -8.97 -10.72
CA GLU A 3 -16.59 -10.26 -10.03
C GLU A 3 -15.10 -10.64 -10.04
N ASP A 4 -14.39 -10.79 -8.93
CA ASP A 4 -14.73 -10.50 -7.55
C ASP A 4 -13.39 -10.25 -6.84
N ILE A 5 -12.90 -9.00 -6.88
CA ILE A 5 -11.60 -8.66 -6.29
C ILE A 5 -11.57 -9.00 -4.79
N LEU A 6 -12.73 -8.96 -4.14
CA LEU A 6 -12.88 -9.35 -2.75
C LEU A 6 -12.75 -10.86 -2.58
N GLU A 7 -13.35 -11.69 -3.46
CA GLU A 7 -13.08 -13.13 -3.47
C GLU A 7 -11.60 -13.43 -3.71
N ILE A 8 -10.94 -12.79 -4.69
CA ILE A 8 -9.51 -12.98 -4.93
C ILE A 8 -8.69 -12.62 -3.69
N ILE A 9 -8.99 -11.47 -3.07
CA ILE A 9 -8.33 -11.05 -1.83
C ILE A 9 -8.60 -12.04 -0.70
N GLN A 10 -9.83 -12.56 -0.58
CA GLN A 10 -10.20 -13.56 0.43
C GLN A 10 -9.44 -14.88 0.21
N GLU A 11 -9.37 -15.37 -1.02
CA GLU A 11 -8.62 -16.58 -1.40
C GLU A 11 -7.12 -16.42 -1.10
N GLU A 12 -6.53 -15.28 -1.47
CA GLU A 12 -5.13 -15.02 -1.14
C GLU A 12 -4.92 -14.91 0.37
N MET A 13 -5.83 -14.26 1.10
CA MET A 13 -5.76 -14.13 2.56
C MET A 13 -5.75 -15.50 3.26
N GLN A 14 -6.37 -16.53 2.69
CA GLN A 14 -6.35 -17.90 3.25
C GLN A 14 -4.95 -18.51 3.27
N GLN A 15 -4.02 -18.02 2.45
CA GLN A 15 -2.63 -18.50 2.40
C GLN A 15 -1.77 -17.95 3.54
N TYR A 16 -2.27 -16.98 4.30
CA TYR A 16 -1.55 -16.30 5.38
C TYR A 16 -2.13 -16.68 6.74
N ARG A 17 -1.28 -16.66 7.78
CA ARG A 17 -1.71 -17.00 9.15
C ARG A 17 -2.65 -15.95 9.74
N SER A 18 -2.67 -14.75 9.14
CA SER A 18 -3.51 -13.64 9.58
C SER A 18 -3.69 -12.59 8.48
N LYS A 19 -4.77 -11.80 8.59
CA LYS A 19 -4.97 -10.56 7.81
C LYS A 19 -3.79 -9.60 7.95
N TYR A 20 -3.17 -9.57 9.13
CA TYR A 20 -1.94 -8.84 9.40
C TYR A 20 -0.80 -9.26 8.47
N GLU A 21 -0.50 -10.55 8.40
CA GLU A 21 0.59 -11.08 7.57
C GLU A 21 0.33 -10.84 6.06
N TYR A 22 -0.92 -10.94 5.65
CA TYR A 22 -1.35 -10.61 4.28
C TYR A 22 -1.08 -9.13 3.94
N LEU A 23 -1.54 -8.20 4.78
CA LEU A 23 -1.43 -6.77 4.53
C LEU A 23 -0.02 -6.24 4.74
N ASN A 24 0.72 -6.75 5.72
CA ASN A 24 2.09 -6.32 6.01
C ASN A 24 3.01 -6.53 4.79
N ASN A 25 2.84 -7.64 4.08
CA ASN A 25 3.61 -7.92 2.88
C ASN A 25 3.32 -6.98 1.71
N PHE A 26 2.10 -6.46 1.59
CA PHE A 26 1.81 -5.43 0.60
C PHE A 26 2.27 -4.06 1.07
N TYR A 27 2.01 -3.75 2.33
CA TYR A 27 2.29 -2.47 2.96
C TYR A 27 3.78 -2.12 3.00
N LEU A 28 4.63 -3.08 3.37
CA LEU A 28 6.09 -2.91 3.40
C LEU A 28 6.69 -2.72 2.00
N ASN A 29 5.94 -3.06 0.94
CA ASN A 29 6.40 -3.05 -0.43
C ASN A 29 5.63 -2.05 -1.31
N LEU A 30 4.84 -1.15 -0.72
CA LEU A 30 4.46 0.11 -1.35
C LEU A 30 5.65 1.08 -1.25
N PRO A 31 5.89 1.95 -2.25
CA PRO A 31 6.94 2.95 -2.15
C PRO A 31 6.74 3.86 -0.93
N ASP A 32 7.70 3.82 -0.01
CA ASP A 32 7.65 4.48 1.30
C ASP A 32 6.43 4.09 2.17
N GLY A 33 5.82 2.92 1.92
CA GLY A 33 4.55 2.49 2.54
C GLY A 33 3.40 3.45 2.26
N LEU A 34 2.36 3.46 3.10
CA LEU A 34 1.45 4.62 3.17
C LEU A 34 2.09 5.82 3.90
N TYR A 35 3.33 5.69 4.35
CA TYR A 35 3.84 6.55 5.41
C TYR A 35 4.18 7.95 4.93
N ARG A 36 4.45 8.18 3.63
CA ARG A 36 5.06 9.45 3.16
C ARG A 36 6.29 9.88 3.99
N SER A 37 6.80 9.04 4.90
CA SER A 37 7.63 9.46 6.03
C SER A 37 9.10 9.54 5.64
N MET A 38 9.51 8.76 4.64
CA MET A 38 10.87 8.81 4.13
C MET A 38 11.17 10.14 3.43
N HIS A 39 10.18 10.77 2.79
CA HIS A 39 10.37 12.11 2.22
C HIS A 39 10.60 13.20 3.28
N VAL A 40 9.91 13.11 4.42
CA VAL A 40 10.05 14.08 5.52
C VAL A 40 11.34 13.86 6.30
N VAL A 41 11.77 12.60 6.48
CA VAL A 41 12.96 12.25 7.29
C VAL A 41 14.26 12.44 6.51
N PHE A 42 14.31 12.11 5.21
CA PHE A 42 15.57 12.08 4.48
C PHE A 42 15.90 13.36 3.69
N LYS A 43 15.01 14.37 3.64
CA LYS A 43 15.21 15.62 2.86
C LYS A 43 15.74 15.39 1.42
N LYS A 44 15.47 14.21 0.84
CA LYS A 44 15.84 13.92 -0.55
C LYS A 44 14.77 14.49 -1.46
N THR A 45 15.18 15.07 -2.59
CA THR A 45 14.24 15.47 -3.63
C THR A 45 13.57 14.23 -4.22
N GLU A 46 12.35 14.36 -4.75
CA GLU A 46 11.62 13.25 -5.41
C GLU A 46 12.49 12.51 -6.43
N GLU A 47 13.31 13.24 -7.19
CA GLU A 47 14.24 12.71 -8.19
C GLU A 47 15.36 11.83 -7.62
N GLN A 48 15.75 12.01 -6.35
CA GLN A 48 16.84 11.26 -5.72
C GLN A 48 16.40 9.91 -5.14
N MET A 49 15.10 9.60 -5.20
CA MET A 49 14.52 8.37 -4.66
C MET A 49 13.68 7.59 -5.69
N GLU A 50 13.62 8.05 -6.95
CA GLU A 50 12.93 7.32 -8.01
C GLU A 50 13.80 6.19 -8.55
N PHE A 51 13.44 4.96 -8.18
CA PHE A 51 13.90 3.76 -8.86
C PHE A 51 13.45 3.78 -10.33
N SER A 52 14.32 3.31 -11.22
CA SER A 52 13.93 3.04 -12.61
C SER A 52 12.80 2.00 -12.68
N PRO A 53 12.01 1.97 -13.77
CA PRO A 53 10.99 0.93 -13.96
C PRO A 53 11.53 -0.50 -13.82
N ALA A 54 12.77 -0.74 -14.25
CA ALA A 54 13.43 -2.04 -14.14
C ALA A 54 13.73 -2.42 -12.68
N GLU A 55 14.25 -1.48 -11.89
CA GLU A 55 14.47 -1.67 -10.45
C GLU A 55 13.13 -1.89 -9.72
N LYS A 56 12.11 -1.09 -10.04
CA LYS A 56 10.76 -1.28 -9.50
C LYS A 56 10.21 -2.68 -9.78
N LYS A 57 10.45 -3.20 -10.99
CA LYS A 57 10.03 -4.55 -11.37
C LYS A 57 10.82 -5.64 -10.63
N GLN A 58 12.13 -5.44 -10.41
CA GLN A 58 12.95 -6.34 -9.59
C GLN A 58 12.52 -6.38 -8.12
N HIS A 59 12.01 -5.26 -7.59
CA HIS A 59 11.38 -5.19 -6.27
C HIS A 59 9.94 -5.71 -6.25
N GLY A 60 9.43 -6.14 -7.39
CA GLY A 60 8.17 -6.85 -7.46
C GLY A 60 6.93 -6.00 -7.52
N HIS A 61 7.05 -4.74 -7.91
CA HIS A 61 5.91 -3.88 -8.08
C HIS A 61 5.10 -4.19 -9.36
N SER A 62 3.82 -3.79 -9.35
CA SER A 62 2.94 -3.94 -10.52
C SER A 62 3.42 -3.12 -11.72
N ASP A 63 2.99 -3.50 -12.93
CA ASP A 63 3.31 -2.73 -14.14
C ASP A 63 2.77 -1.31 -14.08
N LEU A 64 1.60 -1.13 -13.45
CA LEU A 64 1.04 0.19 -13.17
C LEU A 64 2.03 1.02 -12.33
N TYR A 65 2.63 0.46 -11.28
CA TYR A 65 3.61 1.17 -10.46
C TYR A 65 4.96 1.39 -11.14
N CYS A 66 5.41 0.42 -11.94
CA CYS A 66 6.66 0.56 -12.69
C CYS A 66 6.63 1.74 -13.67
N ASN A 67 5.46 2.03 -14.24
CA ASN A 67 5.28 3.08 -15.26
C ASN A 67 4.78 4.42 -14.71
N GLN A 68 4.61 4.56 -13.40
CA GLN A 68 4.18 5.82 -12.78
C GLN A 68 5.30 6.48 -11.98
N LYS A 69 5.27 7.81 -11.91
CA LYS A 69 6.09 8.60 -11.00
C LYS A 69 5.60 8.41 -9.57
N ARG A 70 6.50 8.58 -8.61
CA ARG A 70 6.17 8.42 -7.18
C ARG A 70 5.05 9.37 -6.73
N LYS A 71 5.03 10.59 -7.26
CA LYS A 71 3.97 11.58 -7.00
C LYS A 71 2.58 11.11 -7.47
N GLU A 72 2.50 10.43 -8.61
CA GLU A 72 1.24 9.92 -9.17
C GLU A 72 0.66 8.80 -8.30
N PHE A 73 1.54 7.97 -7.74
CA PHE A 73 1.15 6.96 -6.75
C PHE A 73 0.55 7.62 -5.51
N PHE A 74 1.21 8.63 -4.95
CA PHE A 74 0.71 9.30 -3.75
C PHE A 74 -0.57 10.09 -4.00
N GLN A 75 -0.76 10.64 -5.20
CA GLN A 75 -2.04 11.23 -5.60
C GLN A 75 -3.13 10.17 -5.60
N THR A 76 -2.86 8.98 -6.13
CA THR A 76 -3.81 7.86 -6.11
C THR A 76 -4.22 7.48 -4.69
N ILE A 77 -3.29 7.50 -3.74
CA ILE A 77 -3.59 7.27 -2.32
C ILE A 77 -4.49 8.36 -1.74
N ASP A 78 -4.20 9.64 -2.03
CA ASP A 78 -5.01 10.77 -1.54
C ASP A 78 -6.44 10.70 -2.09
N ASP A 79 -6.59 10.35 -3.37
CA ASP A 79 -7.89 10.20 -4.02
C ASP A 79 -8.69 9.07 -3.34
N ILE A 80 -8.06 7.92 -3.05
CA ILE A 80 -8.69 6.80 -2.34
C ILE A 80 -9.09 7.20 -0.91
N LEU A 81 -8.21 7.89 -0.19
CA LEU A 81 -8.52 8.38 1.16
C LEU A 81 -9.74 9.30 1.16
N LEU A 82 -9.81 10.19 0.18
CA LEU A 82 -10.94 11.10 -0.01
C LEU A 82 -12.23 10.34 -0.36
N GLU A 83 -12.16 9.38 -1.30
CA GLU A 83 -13.28 8.51 -1.70
C GLU A 83 -13.86 7.74 -0.51
N GLU A 84 -12.99 7.21 0.36
CA GLU A 84 -13.38 6.41 1.54
C GLU A 84 -13.72 7.27 2.78
N GLY A 85 -13.67 8.61 2.67
CA GLY A 85 -13.92 9.52 3.78
C GLY A 85 -12.92 9.38 4.93
N ILE A 86 -11.68 8.99 4.62
CA ILE A 86 -10.60 8.78 5.59
C ILE A 86 -9.72 10.01 5.62
N ALA A 87 -9.68 10.70 6.77
CA ALA A 87 -8.76 11.81 6.93
C ALA A 87 -7.32 11.29 6.99
N LEU A 88 -6.40 11.93 6.25
CA LEU A 88 -4.97 11.62 6.30
C LEU A 88 -4.42 11.68 7.74
N LYS A 89 -4.95 12.58 8.57
CA LYS A 89 -4.59 12.71 9.99
C LYS A 89 -4.91 11.44 10.80
N ASP A 90 -6.00 10.74 10.49
CA ASP A 90 -6.36 9.49 11.18
C ASP A 90 -5.31 8.41 10.91
N ILE A 91 -4.87 8.30 9.65
CA ILE A 91 -3.81 7.38 9.26
C ILE A 91 -2.52 7.75 9.99
N GLN A 92 -2.15 9.04 10.02
CA GLN A 92 -0.96 9.51 10.74
C GLN A 92 -1.02 9.29 12.25
N GLU A 93 -2.20 9.33 12.87
CA GLU A 93 -2.38 9.06 14.29
C GLU A 93 -2.29 7.56 14.60
N LEU A 94 -2.93 6.71 13.80
CA LEU A 94 -2.80 5.25 13.92
C LEU A 94 -1.36 4.77 13.70
N GLN A 95 -0.61 5.46 12.84
CA GLN A 95 0.82 5.21 12.67
C GLN A 95 1.63 5.43 13.95
N LYS A 96 1.26 6.38 14.82
CA LYS A 96 1.95 6.58 16.10
C LYS A 96 1.69 5.44 17.09
N LEU A 97 0.62 4.68 16.86
CA LEU A 97 0.17 3.58 17.71
C LEU A 97 0.66 2.21 17.23
N ASN A 98 1.32 2.14 16.06
CA ASN A 98 1.83 0.90 15.44
C ASN A 98 2.97 0.21 16.23
N THR A 99 3.36 0.77 17.37
CA THR A 99 4.41 0.25 18.26
C THR A 99 3.94 -0.91 19.14
N THR A 100 2.63 -1.17 19.16
CA THR A 100 1.99 -2.26 19.90
C THR A 100 1.22 -3.16 18.93
N MET A 101 1.06 -4.44 19.27
CA MET A 101 0.27 -5.38 18.46
C MET A 101 -1.18 -4.90 18.25
N GLU A 102 -1.81 -4.35 19.30
CA GLU A 102 -3.19 -3.84 19.22
C GLU A 102 -3.29 -2.61 18.29
N GLY A 103 -2.35 -1.67 18.40
CA GLY A 103 -2.34 -0.50 17.51
C GLY A 103 -2.02 -0.86 16.07
N LEU A 104 -1.21 -1.90 15.87
CA LEU A 104 -0.91 -2.47 14.56
C LEU A 104 -2.17 -3.10 13.92
N GLU A 105 -2.93 -3.91 14.65
CA GLU A 105 -4.21 -4.47 14.17
C GLU A 105 -5.21 -3.37 13.78
N LYS A 106 -5.40 -2.37 14.65
CA LYS A 106 -6.26 -1.20 14.36
C LYS A 106 -5.81 -0.44 13.12
N PHE A 107 -4.50 -0.29 12.93
CA PHE A 107 -3.94 0.33 11.73
C PHE A 107 -4.30 -0.46 10.48
N TYR A 108 -4.13 -1.78 10.49
CA TYR A 108 -4.43 -2.63 9.34
C TYR A 108 -5.92 -2.69 9.01
N ASP A 109 -6.79 -2.71 10.01
CA ASP A 109 -8.24 -2.65 9.79
C ASP A 109 -8.65 -1.33 9.14
N ARG A 110 -8.05 -0.22 9.55
CA ARG A 110 -8.33 1.09 8.94
C ARG A 110 -7.79 1.21 7.52
N VAL A 111 -6.66 0.56 7.23
CA VAL A 111 -5.98 0.62 5.92
C VAL A 111 -6.54 -0.40 4.93
N PHE A 112 -7.23 -1.44 5.39
CA PHE A 112 -7.76 -2.49 4.51
C PHE A 112 -8.64 -1.97 3.35
N PRO A 113 -9.56 -1.02 3.54
CA PRO A 113 -10.34 -0.46 2.43
C PRO A 113 -9.44 0.21 1.37
N ILE A 114 -8.41 0.93 1.80
CA ILE A 114 -7.43 1.58 0.92
C ILE A 114 -6.70 0.53 0.09
N TYR A 115 -6.31 -0.58 0.72
CA TYR A 115 -5.70 -1.72 0.05
C TYR A 115 -6.60 -2.29 -1.06
N VAL A 116 -7.88 -2.53 -0.75
CA VAL A 116 -8.85 -3.06 -1.72
C VAL A 116 -8.98 -2.11 -2.92
N LYS A 117 -9.07 -0.80 -2.69
CA LYS A 117 -9.11 0.20 -3.77
C LYS A 117 -7.86 0.24 -4.63
N LEU A 118 -6.68 0.08 -4.02
CA LEU A 118 -5.43 -0.05 -4.78
C LEU A 118 -5.45 -1.31 -5.67
N ARG A 119 -5.93 -2.44 -5.14
CA ARG A 119 -6.09 -3.67 -5.92
C ARG A 119 -7.06 -3.49 -7.09
N GLU A 120 -8.21 -2.86 -6.87
CA GLU A 120 -9.18 -2.52 -7.92
C GLU A 120 -8.57 -1.66 -9.03
N LYS A 121 -7.66 -0.74 -8.67
CA LYS A 121 -6.95 0.11 -9.64
C LYS A 121 -5.80 -0.61 -10.36
N GLY A 122 -5.47 -1.86 -10.02
CA GLY A 122 -4.42 -2.66 -10.66
C GLY A 122 -3.05 -2.64 -9.97
N TYR A 123 -2.99 -2.17 -8.72
CA TYR A 123 -1.78 -2.32 -7.90
C TYR A 123 -1.71 -3.72 -7.31
N ASN A 124 -0.89 -4.58 -7.89
CA ASN A 124 -0.75 -5.98 -7.46
C ASN A 124 0.38 -6.20 -6.46
N ARG A 125 0.26 -7.30 -5.73
CA ARG A 125 1.29 -7.88 -4.87
C ARG A 125 2.25 -8.75 -5.70
N TYR A 126 3.54 -8.82 -5.32
CA TYR A 126 4.55 -9.62 -6.03
C TYR A 126 4.25 -11.12 -6.10
N ASP A 127 3.57 -11.68 -5.10
CA ASP A 127 3.44 -13.14 -4.92
C ASP A 127 2.43 -13.81 -5.87
N LEU A 128 1.71 -13.06 -6.72
CA LEU A 128 0.80 -13.65 -7.72
C LEU A 128 1.50 -14.22 -8.96
N ASN A 129 2.84 -14.20 -9.01
CA ASN A 129 3.65 -14.83 -10.05
C ASN A 129 4.35 -16.12 -9.57
N LYS A 130 3.78 -16.85 -8.61
CA LYS A 130 4.18 -18.25 -8.35
C LYS A 130 3.21 -19.22 -9.01
#